data_AF-W1NMB7-F1
#
_entry.id   AF-W1NMB7-F1
#
_cell.length_a   1.000
_cell.length_b   1.000
_cell.length_c   1.000
_cell.angle_alpha   90.00
_cell.angle_beta   90.00
_cell.angle_gamma   90.00
#
_symmetry.space_group_name_H-M   'P 1'
#
loop_
_entity.id
_entity.type
_entity.pdbx_description
1 polymer ?
#
loop_
_entity_poly.entity_id
_entity_poly.type
_entity_poly.pdbx_seq_one_letter_code
_entity_poly.pdbx_strand_id
1 'polypeptide(L)'
;MLAEGSPRKVADPFDYGGGHVIANLAADPGLIYDMDISDHIMFLCAMGYNNSAISFVASEKISCPKEPPSIPNLNLPSIVLPELKTSVTITIKVTNVGEVHSVYQAMVLSPTGVKVVVELAVLYFNNATKVLPFKVTFTVVHQM
;
A
#
# COMPACT_ATOMS: atom_id res chain seq x y z
N MET A 1 -10.78 -5.52 20.29
CA MET A 1 -11.31 -6.78 19.74
C MET A 1 -10.29 -7.88 20.03
N LEU A 2 -10.71 -9.08 20.41
CA LEU A 2 -9.81 -10.22 20.59
C LEU A 2 -9.85 -11.09 19.33
N ALA A 3 -8.69 -11.58 18.89
CA ALA A 3 -8.63 -12.57 17.83
C ALA A 3 -9.02 -13.94 18.39
N GLU A 4 -9.75 -14.74 17.61
CA GLU A 4 -10.17 -16.10 18.01
C GLU A 4 -9.04 -17.14 17.93
N GLY A 5 -7.81 -16.71 17.68
CA GLY A 5 -6.61 -17.55 17.75
C GLY A 5 -6.37 -18.14 19.15
N SER A 6 -5.61 -19.24 19.20
CA SER A 6 -5.12 -19.84 20.44
C SER A 6 -3.59 -19.70 20.50
N PRO A 7 -3.03 -19.00 21.49
CA PRO A 7 -3.70 -18.27 22.56
C PRO A 7 -4.45 -17.03 22.06
N ARG A 8 -5.49 -16.60 22.79
CA ARG A 8 -6.20 -15.36 22.49
C ARG A 8 -5.26 -14.18 22.59
N LYS A 9 -5.22 -13.34 21.56
CA LYS A 9 -4.46 -12.09 21.52
C LYS A 9 -5.35 -10.89 21.22
N VAL A 10 -4.84 -9.69 21.49
CA VAL A 10 -5.44 -8.46 20.94
C VAL A 10 -5.38 -8.56 19.42
N ALA A 11 -6.50 -8.30 18.76
CA ALA A 11 -6.56 -8.37 17.32
C ALA A 11 -5.68 -7.28 16.70
N ASP A 12 -4.99 -7.61 15.61
CA ASP A 12 -4.11 -6.72 14.87
C ASP A 12 -4.48 -6.71 13.37
N PRO A 13 -3.80 -5.91 12.52
CA PRO A 13 -4.12 -5.87 11.09
C PRO A 13 -4.04 -7.20 10.35
N PHE A 14 -3.35 -8.22 10.87
CA PHE A 14 -3.37 -9.57 10.28
C PHE A 14 -4.66 -10.34 10.58
N ASP A 15 -5.44 -9.91 11.58
CA ASP A 15 -6.72 -10.53 11.93
C ASP A 15 -7.92 -9.86 11.22
N TYR A 16 -7.89 -8.53 11.04
CA TYR A 16 -9.04 -7.76 10.52
C TYR A 16 -8.71 -6.80 9.37
N GLY A 17 -7.47 -6.77 8.88
CA GLY A 17 -7.05 -5.90 7.77
C GLY A 17 -7.27 -4.41 8.08
N GLY A 18 -7.98 -3.71 7.19
CA GLY A 18 -8.32 -2.29 7.33
C GLY A 18 -9.38 -1.97 8.39
N GLY A 19 -9.95 -2.99 9.04
CA GLY A 19 -10.97 -2.84 10.09
C GLY A 19 -12.38 -3.17 9.60
N HIS A 20 -13.36 -2.85 10.45
CA HIS A 20 -14.77 -3.10 10.14
C HIS A 20 -15.28 -2.13 9.07
N VAL A 21 -16.03 -2.66 8.10
CA VAL A 21 -16.59 -1.87 6.99
C VAL A 21 -17.52 -0.78 7.52
N ILE A 22 -17.37 0.44 6.98
CA ILE A 22 -18.31 1.56 7.19
C ILE A 22 -18.79 2.02 5.80
N ALA A 23 -19.91 1.46 5.35
CA ALA A 23 -20.40 1.61 3.97
C ALA A 23 -20.60 3.08 3.54
N ASN A 24 -21.17 3.91 4.41
CA ASN A 24 -21.44 5.31 4.10
C ASN A 24 -20.16 6.12 3.85
N LEU A 25 -19.06 5.82 4.56
CA LEU A 25 -17.77 6.49 4.35
C LEU A 25 -17.04 5.93 3.12
N ALA A 26 -17.26 4.65 2.78
CA ALA A 26 -16.67 4.06 1.58
C ALA A 26 -17.27 4.61 0.27
N ALA A 27 -18.50 5.15 0.32
CA ALA A 27 -19.16 5.75 -0.85
C ALA A 27 -18.53 7.08 -1.27
N ASP A 28 -17.88 7.81 -0.35
CA ASP A 28 -17.17 9.06 -0.62
C ASP A 28 -15.86 9.11 0.22
N PRO A 29 -14.81 8.41 -0.22
CA PRO A 29 -13.61 8.20 0.61
C PRO A 29 -12.62 9.38 0.58
N GLY A 30 -12.83 10.38 -0.27
CA GLY A 30 -11.90 11.47 -0.54
C GLY A 30 -10.67 11.05 -1.34
N LEU A 31 -9.90 10.07 -0.85
CA LEU A 31 -8.72 9.50 -1.53
C LEU A 31 -8.90 8.01 -1.82
N ILE A 32 -8.36 7.56 -2.96
CA ILE A 32 -8.24 6.14 -3.30
C ILE A 32 -6.80 5.76 -3.65
N TYR A 33 -6.49 4.47 -3.53
CA TYR A 33 -5.26 3.87 -4.00
C TYR A 33 -5.55 3.12 -5.29
N ASP A 34 -5.47 3.84 -6.41
CA ASP A 34 -5.90 3.32 -7.70
C ASP A 34 -4.85 2.38 -8.32
N MET A 35 -5.32 1.32 -8.96
CA MET A 35 -4.51 0.30 -9.63
C MET A 35 -5.24 -0.28 -10.83
N ASP A 36 -4.47 -0.67 -11.84
CA ASP A 36 -5.00 -1.34 -13.03
C ASP A 36 -4.41 -2.74 -13.24
N ILE A 37 -4.79 -3.38 -14.34
CA ILE A 37 -4.32 -4.72 -14.72
C ILE A 37 -2.79 -4.74 -14.91
N SER A 38 -2.19 -3.65 -15.39
CA SER A 38 -0.73 -3.54 -15.56
C SER A 38 -0.02 -3.61 -14.21
N ASP A 39 -0.53 -2.94 -13.17
CA ASP A 39 0.00 -3.01 -11.82
C ASP A 39 -0.01 -4.47 -11.29
N HIS A 40 -1.09 -5.21 -11.54
CA HIS A 40 -1.18 -6.63 -11.19
C HIS A 40 -0.21 -7.52 -11.98
N ILE A 41 -0.05 -7.26 -13.29
CA ILE A 41 0.95 -7.96 -14.12
C ILE A 41 2.35 -7.72 -13.57
N MET A 42 2.69 -6.48 -13.24
CA MET A 42 4.00 -6.13 -12.68
C MET A 42 4.23 -6.81 -11.31
N PHE A 43 3.19 -6.92 -10.48
CA PHE A 43 3.26 -7.69 -9.24
C PHE A 43 3.56 -9.17 -9.48
N LEU A 44 2.88 -9.81 -10.44
CA LEU A 44 3.16 -11.21 -10.80
C LEU A 44 4.57 -11.39 -11.36
N CYS A 45 5.06 -10.43 -12.16
CA CYS A 45 6.44 -10.40 -12.61
C CYS A 45 7.43 -10.32 -11.44
N ALA A 46 7.17 -9.43 -10.47
CA ALA A 46 8.01 -9.26 -9.28
C ALA A 46 8.02 -10.50 -8.37
N MET A 47 6.92 -11.25 -8.35
CA MET A 47 6.80 -12.54 -7.66
C MET A 47 7.55 -13.69 -8.36
N GLY A 48 8.06 -13.48 -9.58
CA GLY A 48 8.82 -14.48 -10.34
C GLY A 48 7.97 -15.47 -11.13
N TYR A 49 6.69 -15.18 -11.38
CA TYR A 49 5.88 -16.00 -12.29
C TYR A 49 6.40 -15.92 -13.73
N ASN A 50 6.34 -17.04 -14.45
CA ASN A 50 6.79 -17.06 -15.84
C ASN A 50 5.81 -16.34 -16.78
N ASN A 51 6.34 -15.80 -17.88
CA ASN A 51 5.56 -15.05 -18.88
C ASN A 51 4.36 -15.85 -19.42
N SER A 52 4.48 -17.16 -19.60
CA SER A 52 3.38 -18.00 -20.11
C SER A 52 2.20 -18.11 -19.15
N ALA A 53 2.46 -18.24 -17.84
CA ALA A 53 1.42 -18.32 -16.82
C ALA A 53 0.69 -16.98 -16.68
N ILE A 54 1.45 -15.88 -16.67
CA ILE A 54 0.88 -14.53 -16.63
C ILE A 54 0.06 -14.28 -17.90
N SER A 55 0.58 -14.64 -19.07
CA SER A 55 -0.14 -14.47 -20.35
C SER A 55 -1.44 -15.26 -20.39
N PHE A 56 -1.44 -16.47 -19.83
CA PHE A 56 -2.65 -17.29 -19.72
C PHE A 56 -3.72 -16.62 -18.85
N VAL A 57 -3.34 -16.11 -17.67
CA VAL A 57 -4.29 -15.46 -16.75
C VAL A 57 -4.76 -14.10 -17.30
N ALA A 58 -3.84 -13.31 -17.87
CA ALA A 58 -4.16 -12.01 -18.45
C ALA A 58 -4.93 -12.12 -19.78
N SER A 59 -4.95 -13.30 -20.41
CA SER A 59 -5.50 -13.51 -21.77
C SER A 59 -4.87 -12.59 -22.82
N GLU A 60 -3.61 -12.21 -22.62
CA GLU A 60 -2.81 -11.34 -23.48
C GLU A 60 -1.35 -11.82 -23.47
N LYS A 61 -0.59 -11.56 -24.54
CA LYS A 61 0.84 -11.88 -24.57
C LYS A 61 1.63 -10.90 -23.70
N ILE A 62 2.10 -11.37 -22.55
CA ILE A 62 2.88 -10.59 -21.59
C ILE A 62 4.36 -10.95 -21.65
N SER A 63 5.22 -9.93 -21.52
CA SER A 63 6.64 -10.11 -21.24
C SER A 63 7.04 -9.26 -20.05
N CYS A 64 7.46 -9.91 -18.97
CA CYS A 64 7.96 -9.20 -17.79
C CYS A 64 9.24 -8.42 -18.13
N PRO A 65 9.44 -7.23 -17.51
CA PRO A 65 10.71 -6.52 -17.59
C PRO A 65 11.82 -7.33 -16.90
N LYS A 66 13.08 -7.07 -17.28
CA LYS A 66 14.24 -7.70 -16.62
C LYS A 66 14.31 -7.37 -15.13
N GLU A 67 13.91 -6.14 -14.78
CA GLU A 67 13.87 -5.62 -13.42
C GLU A 67 12.43 -5.18 -13.14
N PRO A 68 11.58 -6.06 -12.59
CA PRO A 68 10.24 -5.68 -12.18
C PRO A 68 10.28 -4.74 -10.96
N PRO A 69 9.22 -3.94 -10.74
CA PRO A 69 9.15 -3.08 -9.56
C PRO A 69 9.15 -3.91 -8.27
N SER A 70 9.64 -3.31 -7.18
CA SER A 70 9.64 -3.96 -5.87
C SER A 70 8.22 -4.27 -5.41
N ILE A 71 7.98 -5.49 -4.91
CA ILE A 71 6.66 -5.96 -4.47
C ILE A 71 5.95 -4.97 -3.50
N PRO A 72 6.63 -4.39 -2.50
CA PRO A 72 5.99 -3.45 -1.57
C PRO A 72 5.55 -2.11 -2.19
N ASN A 73 5.93 -1.83 -3.44
CA ASN A 73 5.48 -0.64 -4.17
C ASN A 73 4.14 -0.85 -4.91
N LEU A 74 3.54 -2.04 -4.81
CA LEU A 74 2.17 -2.21 -5.28
C LEU A 74 1.24 -1.23 -4.54
N ASN A 75 0.41 -0.49 -5.28
CA ASN A 75 -0.35 0.63 -4.75
C ASN A 75 -1.61 0.18 -3.97
N LEU A 76 -1.42 -0.61 -2.92
CA LEU A 76 -2.48 -1.14 -2.07
C LEU A 76 -2.78 -0.21 -0.88
N PRO A 77 -4.02 -0.20 -0.35
CA PRO A 77 -4.40 0.52 0.88
C PRO A 77 -3.87 -0.16 2.16
N SER A 78 -2.78 -0.91 2.07
CA SER A 78 -2.10 -1.61 3.17
C SER A 78 -0.66 -1.92 2.78
N ILE A 79 0.24 -1.90 3.75
CA ILE A 79 1.67 -2.15 3.53
C ILE A 79 2.09 -3.36 4.39
N VAL A 80 2.70 -4.36 3.76
CA VAL A 80 3.24 -5.55 4.43
C VAL A 80 4.72 -5.68 4.07
N LEU A 81 5.57 -5.69 5.10
CA LEU A 81 7.01 -5.85 4.97
C LEU A 81 7.46 -7.09 5.75
N PRO A 82 7.51 -8.27 5.12
CA PRO A 82 7.99 -9.47 5.80
C PRO A 82 9.48 -9.32 6.13
N GLU A 83 9.86 -9.73 7.34
CA GLU A 83 11.26 -9.75 7.79
C GLU A 83 12.01 -8.42 7.57
N LEU A 84 11.43 -7.29 7.98
CA LEU A 84 12.11 -6.00 7.92
C LEU A 84 13.40 -6.04 8.78
N LYS A 85 14.58 -6.05 8.13
CA LYS A 85 15.90 -6.15 8.80
C LYS A 85 16.56 -4.81 9.09
N THR A 86 16.40 -3.84 8.18
CA THR A 86 17.08 -2.55 8.26
C THR A 86 16.11 -1.40 8.00
N SER A 87 16.07 -0.91 6.77
CA SER A 87 15.19 0.17 6.35
C SER A 87 14.66 -0.13 4.96
N VAL A 88 13.38 0.12 4.75
CA VAL A 88 12.73 0.01 3.44
C VAL A 88 11.95 1.29 3.20
N THR A 89 12.15 1.88 2.02
CA THR A 89 11.34 3.00 1.55
C THR A 89 10.47 2.50 0.41
N ILE A 90 9.17 2.73 0.52
CA ILE A 90 8.21 2.43 -0.54
C ILE A 90 7.63 3.72 -1.09
N THR A 91 7.16 3.66 -2.34
CA THR A 91 6.43 4.77 -2.96
C THR A 91 5.01 4.31 -3.26
N ILE A 92 4.04 5.08 -2.78
CA ILE A 92 2.60 4.84 -2.95
C ILE A 92 1.99 6.10 -3.55
N LYS A 93 0.96 5.95 -4.38
CA LYS A 93 0.22 7.04 -5.02
C LYS A 93 -1.22 7.06 -4.56
N VAL A 94 -1.74 8.24 -4.26
CA VAL A 94 -3.15 8.45 -3.96
C VAL A 94 -3.79 9.33 -5.02
N THR A 95 -5.02 8.98 -5.37
CA THR A 95 -5.87 9.74 -6.28
C THR A 95 -6.97 10.42 -5.47
N ASN A 96 -7.12 11.73 -5.62
CA ASN A 96 -8.22 12.48 -5.03
C ASN A 96 -9.48 12.34 -5.88
N VAL A 97 -10.51 11.72 -5.29
CA VAL A 97 -11.84 11.52 -5.87
C VAL A 97 -12.91 12.38 -5.18
N GLY A 98 -12.55 13.09 -4.12
CA GLY A 98 -13.43 14.03 -3.43
C GLY A 98 -13.29 15.46 -3.94
N GLU A 99 -13.42 16.42 -3.02
CA GLU A 99 -13.41 17.84 -3.34
C GLU A 99 -12.11 18.30 -4.02
N VAL A 100 -12.29 19.18 -5.02
CA VAL A 100 -11.19 19.93 -5.63
C VAL A 100 -10.69 20.97 -4.63
N HIS A 101 -9.38 21.21 -4.59
CA HIS A 101 -8.73 22.15 -3.66
C HIS A 101 -8.72 21.65 -2.20
N SER A 102 -8.44 20.35 -2.03
CA SER A 102 -8.29 19.70 -0.73
C SER A 102 -6.83 19.56 -0.32
N VAL A 103 -6.59 19.60 1.00
CA VAL A 103 -5.28 19.41 1.62
C VAL A 103 -5.37 18.26 2.61
N TYR A 104 -4.47 17.30 2.50
CA TYR A 104 -4.40 16.14 3.38
C TYR A 104 -3.08 16.14 4.14
N GLN A 105 -3.13 15.88 5.45
CA GLN A 105 -1.94 15.73 6.27
C GLN A 105 -1.81 14.28 6.75
N ALA A 106 -0.65 13.68 6.54
CA ALA A 106 -0.34 12.34 7.01
C ALA A 106 -0.18 12.33 8.54
N MET A 107 -0.87 11.39 9.20
CA MET A 107 -0.70 11.08 10.61
C MET A 107 -0.20 9.65 10.74
N VAL A 108 0.83 9.45 11.57
CA VAL A 108 1.54 8.16 11.64
C VAL A 108 1.56 7.66 13.07
N LEU A 109 1.02 6.46 13.28
CA LEU A 109 1.23 5.66 14.47
C LEU A 109 2.21 4.54 14.13
N SER A 110 3.43 4.63 14.67
CA SER A 110 4.48 3.65 14.37
C SER A 110 4.24 2.32 15.12
N PRO A 111 4.36 1.16 14.46
CA PRO A 111 4.34 -0.14 15.13
C PRO A 111 5.51 -0.30 16.11
N THR A 112 5.34 -1.15 17.13
CA THR A 112 6.43 -1.46 18.07
C THR A 112 7.67 -1.98 17.33
N GLY A 113 8.84 -1.44 17.64
CA GLY A 113 10.12 -1.86 17.04
C GLY A 113 10.39 -1.29 15.64
N VAL A 114 9.49 -0.48 15.08
CA VAL A 114 9.65 0.13 13.75
C VAL A 114 9.36 1.62 13.82
N LYS A 115 10.26 2.45 13.31
CA LYS A 115 10.02 3.87 13.05
C LYS A 115 9.43 4.03 11.66
N VAL A 116 8.32 4.76 11.55
CA VAL A 116 7.67 5.07 10.28
C VAL A 116 7.76 6.58 10.00
N VAL A 117 8.23 6.94 8.82
CA VAL A 117 8.35 8.34 8.37
C VAL A 117 7.69 8.49 7.01
N VAL A 118 6.83 9.50 6.86
CA VAL A 118 6.21 9.86 5.58
C VAL A 118 6.89 11.10 5.01
N GLU A 119 7.49 10.98 3.84
CA GLU A 119 7.95 12.13 3.06
C GLU A 119 6.76 12.72 2.28
N LEU A 120 6.71 14.05 2.18
CA LEU A 120 5.52 14.78 1.72
C LEU A 120 4.30 14.54 2.62
N ALA A 121 4.48 14.82 3.91
CA ALA A 121 3.42 14.68 4.92
C ALA A 121 2.19 15.58 4.68
N VAL A 122 2.24 16.51 3.73
CA VAL A 122 1.08 17.31 3.32
C VAL A 122 0.92 17.24 1.81
N LEU A 123 -0.27 16.80 1.36
CA LEU A 123 -0.63 16.66 -0.05
C LEU A 123 -1.65 17.73 -0.42
N TYR A 124 -1.38 18.47 -1.49
CA TYR A 124 -2.23 19.55 -2.01
C TYR A 124 -2.82 19.15 -3.35
N PHE A 125 -4.14 18.98 -3.40
CA PHE A 125 -4.86 18.63 -4.64
C PHE A 125 -5.55 19.86 -5.21
N ASN A 126 -5.64 19.91 -6.54
CA ASN A 126 -6.35 20.97 -7.25
C ASN A 126 -6.89 20.42 -8.59
N ASN A 127 -7.35 21.28 -9.48
CA ASN A 127 -7.85 20.86 -10.79
C ASN A 127 -6.82 20.13 -11.67
N ALA A 128 -5.55 20.53 -11.61
CA ALA A 128 -4.46 19.94 -12.39
C ALA A 128 -3.78 18.75 -11.68
N THR A 129 -3.79 18.75 -10.35
CA THR A 129 -3.10 17.76 -9.51
C THR A 129 -4.12 16.87 -8.82
N LYS A 130 -4.44 15.74 -9.45
CA LYS A 130 -5.38 14.73 -8.94
C LYS A 130 -4.71 13.49 -8.36
N VAL A 131 -3.51 13.17 -8.79
CA VAL A 131 -2.73 12.01 -8.32
C VAL A 131 -1.42 12.52 -7.75
N LEU A 132 -1.08 12.11 -6.53
CA LEU A 132 0.18 12.46 -5.88
C LEU A 132 0.84 11.22 -5.28
N PRO A 133 2.14 10.99 -5.58
CA PRO A 133 2.93 10.03 -4.86
C PRO A 133 3.43 10.59 -3.53
N PHE A 134 3.61 9.71 -2.56
CA PHE A 134 4.36 9.99 -1.34
C PHE A 134 5.22 8.76 -1.00
N LYS A 135 6.24 8.98 -0.16
CA LYS A 135 7.14 7.91 0.26
C LYS A 135 6.94 7.60 1.72
N VAL A 136 6.99 6.32 2.05
CA VAL A 136 6.94 5.83 3.42
C VAL A 136 8.22 5.06 3.69
N THR A 137 8.97 5.52 4.68
CA THR A 137 10.20 4.87 5.14
C THR A 137 9.93 4.16 6.46
N PHE A 138 10.21 2.87 6.49
CA PHE A 138 10.14 2.00 7.66
C PHE A 138 11.56 1.65 8.06
N THR A 139 11.92 1.87 9.32
CA THR A 139 13.25 1.57 9.85
C THR A 139 13.13 0.79 11.15
N VAL A 140 13.84 -0.34 11.25
CA VAL A 140 13.95 -1.08 12.51
C VAL A 140 14.64 -0.20 13.54
N VAL A 141 14.01 0.00 14.68
CA VAL A 141 14.65 0.60 15.86
C VAL A 141 15.06 -0.55 16.77
N HIS A 142 16.37 -0.75 16.94
CA HIS A 142 16.86 -1.64 17.99
C HIS A 142 16.34 -1.13 19.33
N GLN A 143 15.47 -1.91 19.95
CA GLN A 143 15.15 -1.75 21.36
C GLN A 143 16.33 -2.34 22.13
N MET A 144 17.16 -1.48 22.71
CA MET A 144 18.05 -1.88 23.81
C MET A 144 17.21 -2.19 25.05
#